data_AF-A0A1H8YAB5-F1
#
_entry.id   AF-A0A1H8YAB5-F1
#
_cell.length_a   1.000
_cell.length_b   1.000
_cell.length_c   1.000
_cell.angle_alpha   90.00
_cell.angle_beta   90.00
_cell.angle_gamma   90.00
#
_symmetry.space_group_name_H-M   'P 1'
#
loop_
_entity.id
_entity.type
_entity.pdbx_description
1 polymer ?
#
loop_
_entity_poly.entity_id
_entity_poly.type
_entity_poly.pdbx_seq_one_letter_code
_entity_poly.pdbx_strand_id
1 'polypeptide(L)'
;MKAVFLGIALLAISGCAGKTPPEAARVHGIAATDAPAIDACWRKVLTSPQHQALKEKMGDHADSPAAAMKSNPAMATPQEALLLQSLRQDYLAPCRKMALAAAAKVHPTIVAILTDSYARSDANTARLIDREITWGEYVSENQAIVTHRRAELLAAGERIQREQLPSPTR
;
A
#
# COMPACT_ATOMS: atom_id res chain seq x y z
N MET A 1 6.14 69.48 -24.76
CA MET A 1 5.26 69.82 -23.61
C MET A 1 4.32 68.65 -23.35
N LYS A 2 4.26 68.21 -22.09
CA LYS A 2 3.27 67.34 -21.42
C LYS A 2 3.26 65.83 -21.73
N ALA A 3 3.71 65.09 -20.73
CA ALA A 3 3.52 63.66 -20.48
C ALA A 3 2.16 63.37 -19.82
N VAL A 4 1.59 62.17 -20.04
CA VAL A 4 0.70 61.37 -19.16
C VAL A 4 0.76 59.91 -19.69
N PHE A 5 1.46 58.94 -19.11
CA PHE A 5 1.14 58.04 -17.96
C PHE A 5 -0.07 57.10 -18.11
N LEU A 6 0.17 55.84 -17.72
CA LEU A 6 -0.77 54.72 -17.41
C LEU A 6 -1.42 53.98 -18.59
N GLY A 7 -1.53 52.65 -18.61
CA GLY A 7 -1.30 51.69 -17.54
C GLY A 7 -1.12 50.28 -18.08
N ILE A 8 -0.13 49.59 -17.52
CA ILE A 8 0.05 48.14 -17.63
C ILE A 8 -1.12 47.52 -16.87
N ALA A 9 -2.11 47.00 -17.58
CA ALA A 9 -3.11 46.12 -16.99
C ALA A 9 -2.46 44.75 -16.74
N LEU A 10 -1.73 44.65 -15.62
CA LEU A 10 -1.48 43.38 -14.95
C LEU A 10 -2.85 42.85 -14.49
N LEU A 11 -3.49 42.06 -15.36
CA LEU A 11 -4.53 41.16 -14.93
C LEU A 11 -3.86 40.11 -14.05
N ALA A 12 -3.92 40.36 -12.75
CA ALA A 12 -3.60 39.43 -11.71
C ALA A 12 -4.34 38.11 -11.99
N ILE A 13 -3.59 37.12 -12.45
CA ILE A 13 -3.96 35.72 -12.32
C ILE A 13 -3.95 35.46 -10.82
N SER A 14 -5.06 35.80 -10.16
CA SER A 14 -5.37 35.27 -8.84
C SER A 14 -5.55 33.78 -9.04
N GLY A 15 -4.43 33.05 -8.98
CA GLY A 15 -4.46 31.61 -8.87
C GLY A 15 -5.38 31.29 -7.72
N CYS A 16 -6.46 30.56 -8.01
CA CYS A 16 -7.23 29.86 -7.00
C CYS A 16 -6.25 28.92 -6.30
N ALA A 17 -5.55 29.41 -5.27
CA ALA A 17 -4.94 28.59 -4.27
C ALA A 17 -6.10 27.93 -3.53
N GLY A 18 -6.65 26.87 -4.13
CA GLY A 18 -7.61 26.01 -3.49
C GLY A 18 -6.97 25.57 -2.19
N LYS A 19 -7.52 26.04 -1.07
CA LYS A 19 -7.03 25.67 0.26
C LYS A 19 -7.16 24.16 0.36
N THR A 20 -6.05 23.43 0.39
CA THR A 20 -6.06 22.01 0.74
C THR A 20 -6.76 21.88 2.08
N PRO A 21 -7.79 21.02 2.21
CA PRO A 21 -8.46 20.82 3.49
C PRO A 21 -7.41 20.48 4.57
N PRO A 22 -7.56 20.98 5.81
CA PRO A 22 -6.59 20.74 6.88
C PRO A 22 -6.28 19.25 7.11
N GLU A 23 -7.27 18.37 6.92
CA GLU A 23 -7.04 16.94 6.99
C GLU A 23 -6.15 16.42 5.86
N ALA A 24 -6.43 16.78 4.61
CA ALA A 24 -5.63 16.32 3.48
C ALA A 24 -4.15 16.72 3.69
N ALA A 25 -3.90 17.94 4.19
CA ALA A 25 -2.56 18.37 4.58
C ALA A 25 -1.97 17.53 5.74
N ARG A 26 -2.77 17.19 6.76
CA ARG A 26 -2.36 16.31 7.87
C ARG A 26 -1.96 14.91 7.39
N VAL A 27 -2.79 14.28 6.57
CA VAL A 27 -2.54 12.95 6.00
C VAL A 27 -1.31 12.97 5.09
N HIS A 28 -1.16 14.00 4.26
CA HIS A 28 0.05 14.19 3.46
C HIS A 28 1.31 14.36 4.32
N GLY A 29 1.24 15.10 5.43
CA GLY A 29 2.36 15.25 6.37
C GLY A 29 2.77 13.93 7.03
N ILE A 30 1.80 13.10 7.43
CA ILE A 30 2.07 11.75 7.96
C ILE A 30 2.73 10.89 6.89
N ALA A 31 2.18 10.87 5.68
CA ALA A 31 2.74 10.09 4.57
C ALA A 31 4.17 10.53 4.23
N ALA A 32 4.44 11.83 4.17
CA ALA A 32 5.78 12.37 3.90
C ALA A 32 6.80 11.96 4.99
N THR A 33 6.35 11.80 6.24
CA THR A 33 7.21 11.42 7.36
C THR A 33 7.49 9.92 7.40
N ASP A 34 6.44 9.09 7.26
CA ASP A 34 6.54 7.66 7.53
C ASP A 34 6.80 6.80 6.28
N ALA A 35 6.33 7.23 5.09
CA ALA A 35 6.43 6.44 3.87
C ALA A 35 7.87 6.07 3.47
N PRO A 36 8.87 6.97 3.54
CA PRO A 36 10.25 6.61 3.15
C PRO A 36 10.84 5.46 3.97
N ALA A 37 10.52 5.40 5.28
CA ALA A 37 10.99 4.33 6.16
C ALA A 37 10.27 3.00 5.87
N ILE A 38 8.98 3.05 5.58
CA ILE A 38 8.18 1.88 5.18
C ILE A 38 8.67 1.34 3.83
N ASP A 39 8.90 2.22 2.84
CA ASP A 39 9.42 1.85 1.52
C ASP A 39 10.83 1.26 1.60
N ALA A 40 11.69 1.82 2.45
CA ALA A 40 13.00 1.25 2.73
C ALA A 40 12.89 -0.15 3.35
N CYS A 41 11.90 -0.39 4.22
CA CYS A 41 11.63 -1.71 4.77
C CYS A 41 11.21 -2.71 3.68
N TRP A 42 10.26 -2.34 2.82
CA TRP A 42 9.82 -3.20 1.70
C TRP A 42 10.95 -3.49 0.71
N ARG A 43 11.83 -2.53 0.43
CA ARG A 43 13.04 -2.79 -0.38
C ARG A 43 13.93 -3.85 0.26
N LYS A 44 14.10 -3.85 1.59
CA LYS A 44 14.86 -4.90 2.29
C LYS A 44 14.22 -6.28 2.16
N VAL A 45 12.89 -6.36 2.16
CA VAL A 45 12.17 -7.62 1.87
C VAL A 45 12.59 -8.14 0.50
N LEU A 46 12.49 -7.30 -0.54
CA LEU A 46 12.83 -7.69 -1.91
C LEU A 46 14.29 -8.12 -2.04
N THR A 47 15.22 -7.48 -1.34
CA THR A 47 16.64 -7.85 -1.39
C THR A 47 17.04 -8.95 -0.40
N SER A 48 16.10 -9.49 0.39
CA SER A 48 16.41 -10.55 1.35
C SER A 48 16.80 -11.85 0.66
N PRO A 49 17.73 -12.66 1.22
CA PRO A 49 18.06 -13.97 0.66
C PRO A 49 16.83 -14.87 0.49
N GLN A 50 15.89 -14.80 1.42
CA GLN A 50 14.65 -15.58 1.42
C GLN A 50 13.74 -15.21 0.26
N HIS A 51 13.53 -13.90 0.02
CA HIS A 51 12.75 -13.45 -1.13
C HIS A 51 13.45 -13.82 -2.44
N GLN A 52 14.75 -13.60 -2.55
CA GLN A 52 15.51 -13.93 -3.76
C GLN A 52 15.43 -15.42 -4.11
N ALA A 53 15.46 -16.30 -3.11
CA ALA A 53 15.31 -17.74 -3.31
C ALA A 53 13.89 -18.16 -3.79
N LEU A 54 12.86 -17.36 -3.48
CA LEU A 54 11.46 -17.63 -3.82
C LEU A 54 10.96 -16.83 -5.04
N LYS A 55 11.73 -15.84 -5.50
CA LYS A 55 11.33 -14.84 -6.49
C LYS A 55 10.74 -15.43 -7.77
N GLU A 56 11.34 -16.49 -8.31
CA GLU A 56 10.84 -17.12 -9.54
C GLU A 56 9.42 -17.71 -9.40
N LYS A 57 8.99 -17.99 -8.17
CA LYS A 57 7.67 -18.57 -7.89
C LYS A 57 6.61 -17.52 -7.60
N MET A 58 6.96 -16.48 -6.83
CA MET A 58 6.00 -15.48 -6.35
C MET A 58 6.13 -14.09 -6.98
N GLY A 59 7.25 -13.80 -7.65
CA GLY A 59 7.57 -12.50 -8.22
C GLY A 59 7.94 -11.44 -7.18
N ASP A 60 8.24 -10.23 -7.67
CA ASP A 60 8.56 -9.08 -6.83
C ASP A 60 7.31 -8.25 -6.46
N HIS A 61 6.24 -8.39 -7.23
CA HIS A 61 5.03 -7.57 -7.12
C HIS A 61 3.78 -8.44 -7.15
N ALA A 62 3.13 -8.54 -5.99
CA ALA A 62 1.93 -9.36 -5.83
C ALA A 62 0.71 -8.82 -6.62
N ASP A 63 0.68 -7.54 -7.01
CA ASP A 63 -0.41 -6.97 -7.80
C ASP A 63 -0.31 -7.26 -9.30
N SER A 64 0.87 -7.64 -9.79
CA SER A 64 1.10 -7.95 -11.21
C SER A 64 1.98 -9.18 -11.42
N PRO A 65 1.61 -10.36 -10.90
CA PRO A 65 2.38 -11.57 -11.10
C PRO A 65 2.32 -12.05 -12.56
N ALA A 66 3.41 -12.66 -13.03
CA ALA A 66 3.49 -13.23 -14.37
C ALA A 66 2.52 -14.42 -14.53
N ALA A 67 2.03 -14.63 -15.75
CA ALA A 67 1.09 -15.72 -16.03
C ALA A 67 1.65 -17.11 -15.65
N ALA A 68 2.95 -17.33 -15.90
CA ALA A 68 3.63 -18.58 -15.55
C ALA A 68 3.66 -18.86 -14.03
N MET A 69 3.72 -17.81 -13.20
CA MET A 69 3.67 -17.96 -11.74
C MET A 69 2.28 -18.43 -11.29
N LYS A 70 1.22 -17.86 -11.87
CA LYS A 70 -0.17 -18.25 -11.58
C LYS A 70 -0.51 -19.67 -12.03
N SER A 71 0.15 -20.18 -13.06
CA SER A 71 -0.05 -21.53 -13.55
C SER A 71 0.89 -22.56 -12.93
N ASN A 72 1.67 -22.19 -11.91
CA ASN A 72 2.63 -23.10 -11.28
C ASN A 72 1.90 -24.16 -10.43
N PRO A 73 1.90 -25.44 -10.83
CA PRO A 73 1.15 -26.48 -10.13
C PRO A 73 1.92 -27.07 -8.93
N ALA A 74 3.17 -26.64 -8.69
CA ALA A 74 3.97 -27.17 -7.60
C ALA A 74 3.45 -26.68 -6.25
N MET A 75 3.45 -27.56 -5.25
CA MET A 75 3.33 -27.18 -3.84
C MET A 75 4.70 -26.73 -3.30
N ALA A 76 4.71 -26.06 -2.15
CA ALA A 76 5.96 -25.69 -1.50
C ALA A 76 6.76 -26.93 -1.07
N THR A 77 8.06 -26.91 -1.31
CA THR A 77 8.97 -27.89 -0.71
C THR A 77 9.18 -27.59 0.77
N PRO A 78 9.66 -28.55 1.60
CA PRO A 78 9.99 -28.26 3.00
C PRO A 78 11.00 -27.12 3.16
N GLN A 79 11.97 -27.01 2.25
CA GLN A 79 12.93 -25.91 2.26
C GLN A 79 12.25 -24.57 1.93
N GLU A 80 11.35 -24.54 0.94
CA GLU A 80 10.59 -23.34 0.59
C GLU A 80 9.66 -22.89 1.73
N ALA A 81 9.05 -23.83 2.45
CA ALA A 81 8.23 -23.54 3.61
C ALA A 81 9.03 -22.83 4.72
N LEU A 82 10.26 -23.28 5.00
CA LEU A 82 11.17 -22.61 5.94
C LEU A 82 11.56 -21.21 5.48
N LEU A 83 11.82 -21.03 4.17
CA LEU A 83 12.11 -19.72 3.59
C LEU A 83 10.92 -18.77 3.73
N LEU A 84 9.69 -19.24 3.47
CA LEU A 84 8.47 -18.46 3.65
C LEU A 84 8.27 -18.04 5.11
N GLN A 85 8.51 -18.95 6.05
CA GLN A 85 8.38 -18.66 7.48
C GLN A 85 9.37 -17.58 7.93
N SER A 86 10.65 -17.70 7.56
CA SER A 86 11.68 -16.71 7.85
C SER A 86 11.41 -15.38 7.13
N LEU A 87 11.03 -15.39 5.85
CA LEU A 87 10.64 -14.17 5.12
C LEU A 87 9.52 -13.41 5.86
N ARG A 88 8.51 -14.15 6.34
CA ARG A 88 7.40 -13.58 7.09
C ARG A 88 7.84 -12.97 8.42
N GLN A 89 8.61 -13.70 9.21
CA GLN A 89 9.00 -13.30 10.56
C GLN A 89 10.05 -12.19 10.55
N ASP A 90 11.07 -12.32 9.72
CA ASP A 90 12.28 -11.50 9.80
C ASP A 90 12.18 -10.22 8.95
N TYR A 91 11.37 -10.24 7.89
CA TYR A 91 11.30 -9.14 6.92
C TYR A 91 9.89 -8.54 6.79
N LEU A 92 8.85 -9.36 6.58
CA LEU A 92 7.49 -8.84 6.34
C LEU A 92 6.85 -8.26 7.61
N ALA A 93 6.91 -8.98 8.73
CA ALA A 93 6.26 -8.57 9.98
C ALA A 93 6.75 -7.19 10.50
N PRO A 94 8.06 -6.88 10.50
CA PRO A 94 8.54 -5.53 10.83
C PRO A 94 7.94 -4.43 9.94
N CYS A 95 7.90 -4.63 8.61
CA CYS A 95 7.36 -3.62 7.69
C CYS A 95 5.86 -3.41 7.92
N ARG A 96 5.10 -4.48 8.14
CA ARG A 96 3.67 -4.42 8.45
C ARG A 96 3.41 -3.68 9.76
N LYS A 97 4.22 -3.90 10.80
CA LYS A 97 4.13 -3.17 12.07
C LYS A 97 4.32 -1.66 11.86
N MET A 98 5.31 -1.26 11.05
CA MET A 98 5.53 0.15 10.72
C MET A 98 4.35 0.75 9.95
N ALA A 99 3.82 0.02 8.96
CA ALA A 99 2.68 0.45 8.17
C ALA A 99 1.41 0.62 9.03
N LEU A 100 1.14 -0.30 9.96
CA LEU A 100 0.02 -0.18 10.90
C LEU A 100 0.18 1.00 11.85
N ALA A 101 1.40 1.26 12.34
CA ALA A 101 1.68 2.42 13.19
C ALA A 101 1.46 3.75 12.44
N ALA A 102 1.84 3.84 11.16
CA ALA A 102 1.55 5.00 10.33
C ALA A 102 0.04 5.14 10.05
N ALA A 103 -0.64 4.04 9.71
CA ALA A 103 -2.08 4.02 9.48
C ALA A 103 -2.89 4.45 10.71
N ALA A 104 -2.43 4.09 11.91
CA ALA A 104 -3.07 4.50 13.17
C ALA A 104 -3.04 6.02 13.39
N LYS A 105 -2.06 6.73 12.82
CA LYS A 105 -2.02 8.19 12.82
C LYS A 105 -3.03 8.79 11.83
N VAL A 106 -3.42 8.04 10.80
CA VAL A 106 -4.35 8.50 9.75
C VAL A 106 -5.79 8.34 10.20
N HIS A 107 -6.28 7.09 10.30
CA HIS A 107 -7.68 6.80 10.64
C HIS A 107 -7.86 5.33 11.06
N PRO A 108 -8.69 5.00 12.07
CA PRO A 108 -8.91 3.63 12.53
C PRO A 108 -9.37 2.65 11.43
N THR A 109 -10.22 3.10 10.51
CA THR A 109 -10.66 2.28 9.36
C THR A 109 -9.50 1.80 8.49
N ILE A 110 -8.46 2.62 8.32
CA ILE A 110 -7.28 2.23 7.53
C ILE A 110 -6.50 1.13 8.26
N VAL A 111 -6.38 1.21 9.59
CA VAL A 111 -5.77 0.16 10.41
C VAL A 111 -6.53 -1.16 10.26
N ALA A 112 -7.87 -1.11 10.31
CA ALA A 112 -8.72 -2.29 10.16
C ALA A 112 -8.51 -2.97 8.79
N ILE A 113 -8.53 -2.20 7.70
CA ILE A 113 -8.32 -2.70 6.33
C ILE A 113 -6.94 -3.36 6.19
N LEU A 114 -5.88 -2.70 6.69
CA LEU A 114 -4.53 -3.25 6.61
C LEU A 114 -4.38 -4.52 7.45
N THR A 115 -4.96 -4.55 8.64
CA THR A 115 -4.91 -5.71 9.55
C THR A 115 -5.60 -6.92 8.93
N ASP A 116 -6.81 -6.74 8.37
CA ASP A 116 -7.54 -7.81 7.68
C ASP A 116 -6.75 -8.34 6.46
N SER A 117 -6.22 -7.44 5.63
CA SER A 117 -5.41 -7.83 4.48
C SER A 117 -4.16 -8.62 4.88
N TYR A 118 -3.47 -8.23 5.96
CA TYR A 118 -2.31 -8.96 6.45
C TYR A 118 -2.68 -10.32 7.03
N ALA A 119 -3.78 -10.42 7.77
CA ALA A 119 -4.29 -11.69 8.27
C ALA A 119 -4.62 -12.67 7.14
N ARG A 120 -5.29 -12.20 6.06
CA ARG A 120 -5.56 -13.01 4.86
C ARG A 120 -4.28 -13.46 4.16
N SER A 121 -3.29 -12.58 4.03
CA SER A 121 -2.00 -12.92 3.43
C SER A 121 -1.23 -13.96 4.26
N ASP A 122 -1.31 -13.87 5.60
CA ASP A 122 -0.71 -14.85 6.50
C ASP A 122 -1.41 -16.21 6.45
N ALA A 123 -2.74 -16.22 6.34
CA ALA A 123 -3.51 -17.44 6.14
C ALA A 123 -3.18 -18.12 4.80
N ASN A 124 -3.11 -17.37 3.70
CA ASN A 124 -2.71 -17.89 2.39
C ASN A 124 -1.27 -18.46 2.43
N THR A 125 -0.35 -17.77 3.11
CA THR A 125 1.02 -18.27 3.31
C THR A 125 1.06 -19.55 4.14
N ALA A 126 0.23 -19.66 5.18
CA ALA A 126 0.12 -20.88 5.98
C ALA A 126 -0.37 -22.07 5.15
N ARG A 127 -1.43 -21.89 4.36
CA ARG A 127 -1.95 -22.92 3.44
C ARG A 127 -0.88 -23.43 2.46
N LEU A 128 -0.04 -22.53 1.94
CA LEU A 128 1.07 -22.92 1.07
C LEU A 128 2.16 -23.70 1.82
N ILE A 129 2.52 -23.26 3.03
CA ILE A 129 3.48 -23.95 3.92
C ILE A 129 3.00 -25.36 4.26
N ASP A 130 1.71 -25.49 4.58
CA ASP A 130 1.06 -26.76 4.92
C ASP A 130 0.77 -27.63 3.69
N ARG A 131 1.15 -27.15 2.49
CA ARG A 131 0.99 -27.83 1.19
C ARG A 131 -0.47 -28.14 0.84
N GLU A 132 -1.39 -27.31 1.32
CA GLU A 132 -2.81 -27.38 0.99
C GLU A 132 -3.12 -26.73 -0.36
N ILE A 133 -2.25 -25.83 -0.82
CA ILE A 133 -2.37 -25.13 -2.10
C ILE A 133 -1.05 -25.15 -2.87
N THR A 134 -1.16 -24.96 -4.18
CA THR A 134 -0.04 -24.77 -5.11
C THR A 134 0.49 -23.34 -5.06
N TRP A 135 1.69 -23.14 -5.61
CA TRP A 135 2.27 -21.82 -5.84
C TRP A 135 1.38 -20.94 -6.74
N GLY A 136 0.73 -21.52 -7.75
CA GLY A 136 -0.18 -20.81 -8.64
C GLY A 136 -1.42 -20.27 -7.94
N GLU A 137 -2.02 -21.09 -7.07
CA GLU A 137 -3.13 -20.67 -6.21
C GLU A 137 -2.69 -19.59 -5.23
N TYR A 138 -1.55 -19.79 -4.54
CA TYR A 138 -0.99 -18.80 -3.61
C TYR A 138 -0.80 -17.42 -4.27
N VAL A 139 -0.19 -17.38 -5.45
CA VAL A 139 0.06 -16.14 -6.20
C VAL A 139 -1.24 -15.48 -6.63
N SER A 140 -2.19 -16.27 -7.11
CA SER A 140 -3.51 -15.76 -7.53
C SER A 140 -4.30 -15.18 -6.37
N GLU A 141 -4.31 -15.87 -5.22
CA GLU A 141 -4.96 -15.39 -4.00
C GLU A 141 -4.28 -14.14 -3.43
N ASN A 142 -2.95 -14.08 -3.42
CA ASN A 142 -2.24 -12.88 -2.98
C ASN A 142 -2.53 -11.66 -3.87
N GLN A 143 -2.66 -11.85 -5.19
CA GLN A 143 -3.08 -10.76 -6.07
C GLN A 143 -4.49 -10.29 -5.73
N ALA A 144 -5.42 -11.21 -5.49
CA ALA A 144 -6.78 -10.87 -5.08
C ALA A 144 -6.79 -10.10 -3.76
N ILE A 145 -6.02 -10.53 -2.75
CA ILE A 145 -5.89 -9.85 -1.45
C ILE A 145 -5.36 -8.42 -1.62
N VAL A 146 -4.31 -8.23 -2.41
CA VAL A 146 -3.72 -6.89 -2.64
C VAL A 146 -4.67 -5.98 -3.41
N THR A 147 -5.38 -6.52 -4.40
CA THR A 147 -6.36 -5.79 -5.20
C THR A 147 -7.56 -5.37 -4.35
N HIS A 148 -8.07 -6.28 -3.52
CA HIS A 148 -9.16 -6.00 -2.59
C HIS A 148 -8.78 -4.91 -1.58
N ARG A 149 -7.63 -5.06 -0.92
CA ARG A 149 -7.08 -4.03 -0.01
C ARG A 149 -6.98 -2.67 -0.69
N ARG A 150 -6.46 -2.61 -1.92
CA ARG A 150 -6.33 -1.35 -2.67
C ARG A 150 -7.70 -0.70 -2.88
N ALA A 151 -8.71 -1.47 -3.28
CA ALA A 151 -10.07 -0.97 -3.47
C ALA A 151 -10.68 -0.46 -2.14
N GLU A 152 -10.50 -1.18 -1.04
CA GLU A 152 -11.01 -0.76 0.27
C GLU A 152 -10.35 0.51 0.79
N LEU A 153 -9.02 0.65 0.61
CA LEU A 153 -8.29 1.85 0.98
C LEU A 153 -8.75 3.07 0.18
N LEU A 154 -8.98 2.92 -1.13
CA LEU A 154 -9.51 3.98 -1.98
C LEU A 154 -10.91 4.41 -1.50
N ALA A 155 -11.81 3.44 -1.31
CA ALA A 155 -13.16 3.72 -0.83
C ALA A 155 -13.17 4.35 0.58
N ALA A 156 -12.25 3.96 1.47
CA ALA A 156 -12.09 4.57 2.77
C ALA A 156 -11.59 6.02 2.67
N GLY A 157 -10.62 6.29 1.81
CA GLY A 157 -10.13 7.64 1.55
C GLY A 157 -11.25 8.57 1.07
N GLU A 158 -12.06 8.11 0.13
CA GLU A 158 -13.22 8.88 -0.35
C GLU A 158 -14.27 9.14 0.73
N ARG A 159 -14.55 8.16 1.61
CA ARG A 159 -15.48 8.34 2.73
C ARG A 159 -14.96 9.39 3.72
N ILE A 160 -13.71 9.27 4.14
CA ILE A 160 -13.05 10.21 5.07
C ILE A 160 -13.09 11.63 4.50
N GLN A 161 -12.77 11.78 3.20
CA GLN A 161 -12.84 13.06 2.51
C GLN A 161 -14.27 13.65 2.53
N ARG A 162 -15.30 12.83 2.28
CA ARG A 162 -16.70 13.30 2.29
C ARG A 162 -17.18 13.71 3.68
N GLU A 163 -16.79 12.97 4.72
CA GLU A 163 -17.14 13.26 6.12
C GLU A 163 -16.56 14.60 6.60
N GLN A 164 -15.55 15.12 5.91
CA GLN A 164 -14.86 16.38 6.24
C GLN A 164 -15.39 17.59 5.47
N LEU A 165 -16.29 17.38 4.50
CA LEU A 165 -16.93 18.49 3.81
C LEU A 165 -18.01 19.09 4.73
N PRO A 166 -18.05 20.43 4.88
CA PRO A 166 -19.11 21.07 5.64
C PRO A 166 -20.47 20.71 5.02
N SER A 167 -21.45 20.35 5.88
CA SER A 167 -22.82 20.11 5.41
C SER A 167 -23.33 21.36 4.68
N PRO A 168 -24.00 21.21 3.51
CA PRO A 168 -24.61 22.36 2.86
C PRO A 168 -25.63 22.97 3.82
N THR A 169 -25.35 24.20 4.26
CA THR A 169 -26.31 25.04 5.00
C THR A 169 -27.59 25.11 4.18
N ARG A 170 -28.68 24.61 4.78
CA ARG A 170 -30.02 24.61 4.21
C ARG A 170 -30.71 25.95 4.45
#